data_AF-L0AEN4-F1
#
_entry.id   AF-L0AEN4-F1
#
_cell.length_a   1.000
_cell.length_b   1.000
_cell.length_c   1.000
_cell.angle_alpha   90.00
_cell.angle_beta   90.00
_cell.angle_gamma   90.00
#
_symmetry.space_group_name_H-M   'P 1'
#
loop_
_entity.id
_entity.type
_entity.pdbx_description
1 polymer ?
#
loop_
_entity_poly.entity_id
_entity_poly.type
_entity_poly.pdbx_seq_one_letter_code
_entity_poly.pdbx_strand_id
1 'polypeptide(L)'
;MTNSDDGVPSLALLDALADRILEYAAAELEPERTTLEVMGYADGDYEIRAYETRSIQPDADGGEIWERVAIRYNRQIEWIQLHHYRESDDGRTTREVRDLESYPDPVALAGDDE
;
A
#
# COMPACT_ATOMS: atom_id res chain seq x y z
N MET A 1 -21.59 27.91 -0.10
CA MET A 1 -20.46 27.54 0.77
C MET A 1 -20.67 26.09 1.17
N THR A 2 -19.99 25.20 0.49
CA THR A 2 -19.80 23.82 0.92
C THR A 2 -18.32 23.59 0.70
N ASN A 3 -17.56 23.72 1.78
CA ASN A 3 -16.13 23.45 1.76
C ASN A 3 -15.98 21.94 1.53
N SER A 4 -15.66 21.52 0.32
CA SER A 4 -15.25 20.15 0.02
C SER A 4 -13.80 19.93 0.49
N ASP A 5 -13.56 20.24 1.77
CA ASP A 5 -12.33 19.95 2.51
C ASP A 5 -12.56 18.67 3.33
N ASP A 6 -13.15 17.65 2.70
CA ASP A 6 -13.65 16.44 3.37
C ASP A 6 -13.28 15.25 2.47
N GLY A 7 -12.12 14.64 2.73
CA GLY A 7 -11.68 13.48 1.95
C GLY A 7 -10.18 13.18 1.95
N VAL A 8 -9.32 14.16 2.24
CA VAL A 8 -7.87 13.97 2.31
C VAL A 8 -7.45 13.93 3.78
N PRO A 9 -6.87 12.82 4.26
CA PRO A 9 -6.46 12.70 5.66
C PRO A 9 -5.32 13.67 5.98
N SER A 10 -5.19 14.05 7.25
CA SER A 10 -4.09 14.90 7.67
C SER A 10 -2.74 14.22 7.43
N LEU A 11 -1.71 15.01 7.12
CA LEU A 11 -0.34 14.51 6.92
C LEU A 11 0.16 13.71 8.14
N ALA A 12 -0.24 14.10 9.36
CA ALA A 12 0.12 13.39 10.58
C ALA A 12 -0.49 11.98 10.64
N LEU A 13 -1.73 11.80 10.18
CA LEU A 13 -2.37 10.49 10.12
C LEU A 13 -1.76 9.61 9.03
N LEU A 14 -1.40 10.20 7.88
CA LEU A 14 -0.66 9.49 6.83
C LEU A 14 0.73 9.05 7.30
N ASP A 15 1.42 9.88 8.08
CA ASP A 15 2.73 9.56 8.67
C ASP A 15 2.63 8.40 9.66
N ALA A 16 1.62 8.41 10.54
CA ALA A 16 1.36 7.31 11.46
C ALA A 16 1.04 5.98 10.74
N LEU A 17 0.26 6.04 9.66
CA LEU A 17 -0.03 4.87 8.83
C LEU A 17 1.24 4.35 8.12
N ALA A 18 2.07 5.26 7.60
CA ALA A 18 3.33 4.90 6.97
C ALA A 18 4.28 4.22 7.96
N ASP A 19 4.38 4.71 9.20
CA ASP A 19 5.19 4.10 10.26
C ASP A 19 4.71 2.68 10.58
N ARG A 20 3.39 2.46 10.67
CA ARG A 20 2.82 1.12 10.86
C ARG A 20 3.12 0.17 9.70
N ILE A 21 2.98 0.64 8.46
CA ILE A 21 3.34 -0.14 7.28
C ILE A 21 4.84 -0.50 7.30
N LEU A 22 5.71 0.43 7.70
CA LEU A 22 7.14 0.20 7.83
C LEU A 22 7.49 -0.79 8.95
N GLU A 23 6.78 -0.77 10.08
CA GLU A 23 6.95 -1.74 11.16
C GLU A 23 6.69 -3.16 10.67
N TYR A 24 5.58 -3.37 9.94
CA TYR A 24 5.31 -4.66 9.31
C TYR A 24 6.32 -4.99 8.20
N ALA A 25 6.76 -4.00 7.43
CA ALA A 25 7.74 -4.21 6.37
C ALA A 25 9.07 -4.68 6.95
N ALA A 26 9.50 -4.11 8.08
CA ALA A 26 10.72 -4.53 8.76
C ALA A 26 10.63 -5.99 9.29
N ALA A 27 9.42 -6.49 9.56
CA ALA A 27 9.20 -7.86 10.02
C ALA A 27 9.10 -8.87 8.86
N GLU A 28 8.48 -8.50 7.75
CA GLU A 28 8.13 -9.43 6.66
C GLU A 28 9.02 -9.30 5.41
N LEU A 29 9.65 -8.15 5.19
CA LEU A 29 10.46 -7.83 4.02
C LEU A 29 11.94 -7.70 4.38
N GLU A 30 12.81 -7.82 3.39
CA GLU A 30 14.23 -7.52 3.53
C GLU A 30 14.43 -5.99 3.51
N PRO A 31 14.94 -5.39 4.60
CA PRO A 31 15.00 -3.93 4.73
C PRO A 31 15.87 -3.28 3.66
N GLU A 32 16.95 -3.94 3.22
CA GLU A 32 17.87 -3.43 2.19
C GLU A 32 17.24 -3.38 0.78
N ARG A 33 16.14 -4.11 0.57
CA ARG A 33 15.42 -4.21 -0.71
C ARG A 33 14.02 -3.61 -0.65
N THR A 34 13.63 -3.08 0.51
CA THR A 34 12.32 -2.50 0.74
C THR A 34 12.27 -1.08 0.21
N THR A 35 11.25 -0.80 -0.59
CA THR A 35 10.93 0.54 -1.09
C THR A 35 9.60 0.97 -0.50
N LEU A 36 9.56 2.15 0.12
CA LEU A 36 8.31 2.79 0.55
C LEU A 36 7.83 3.72 -0.57
N GLU A 37 6.55 3.61 -0.91
CA GLU A 37 5.92 4.43 -1.93
C GLU A 37 4.58 4.96 -1.43
N VAL A 38 4.35 6.24 -1.71
CA VAL A 38 3.09 6.93 -1.43
C VAL A 38 2.57 7.45 -2.76
N MET A 39 1.40 6.97 -3.17
CA MET A 39 0.74 7.38 -4.42
C MET A 39 -0.55 8.10 -4.09
N GLY A 40 -0.73 9.29 -4.65
CA GLY A 40 -2.00 10.02 -4.64
C GLY A 40 -2.69 9.90 -6.00
N TYR A 41 -3.99 9.65 -5.99
CA TYR A 41 -4.85 9.60 -7.16
C TYR A 41 -5.62 10.91 -7.34
N ALA A 42 -6.02 11.19 -8.57
CA ALA A 42 -6.71 12.44 -8.92
C ALA A 42 -8.09 12.62 -8.23
N ASP A 43 -8.67 11.53 -7.72
CA ASP A 43 -9.94 11.53 -6.98
C ASP A 43 -9.77 11.87 -5.48
N GLY A 44 -8.55 12.15 -5.03
CA GLY A 44 -8.24 12.36 -3.61
C GLY A 44 -7.98 11.07 -2.83
N ASP A 45 -8.08 9.91 -3.50
CA ASP A 45 -7.66 8.62 -2.95
C ASP A 45 -6.13 8.50 -2.90
N TYR A 46 -5.62 7.63 -2.04
CA TYR A 46 -4.18 7.41 -1.88
C TYR A 46 -3.86 5.96 -1.53
N GLU A 47 -2.70 5.48 -1.98
CA GLU A 47 -2.12 4.18 -1.58
C GLU A 47 -0.77 4.45 -0.91
N ILE A 48 -0.60 3.97 0.32
CA ILE A 48 0.71 3.83 0.95
C ILE A 48 1.07 2.35 0.92
N ARG A 49 2.27 2.05 0.43
CA ARG A 49 2.80 0.69 0.42
C ARG A 49 4.30 0.64 0.65
N ALA A 50 4.74 -0.39 1.35
CA ALA A 50 6.13 -0.82 1.36
C ALA A 50 6.24 -2.10 0.54
N TYR A 51 7.19 -2.20 -0.39
CA TYR A 51 7.33 -3.39 -1.21
C TYR A 51 8.78 -3.80 -1.44
N GLU A 52 8.96 -5.09 -1.70
CA GLU A 52 10.20 -5.71 -2.09
C GLU A 52 9.98 -6.47 -3.40
N THR A 53 10.88 -6.27 -4.38
CA THR A 53 10.95 -7.15 -5.55
C THR A 53 11.78 -8.37 -5.20
N ARG A 54 11.15 -9.54 -5.07
CA ARG A 54 11.78 -10.83 -4.74
C ARG A 54 12.62 -11.36 -5.89
N SER A 55 12.04 -11.36 -7.11
CA SER A 55 12.67 -11.92 -8.32
C SER A 55 12.21 -11.18 -9.57
N ILE A 56 13.07 -11.18 -10.59
CA ILE A 56 12.74 -10.73 -11.95
C ILE A 56 13.07 -11.88 -12.90
N GLN A 57 12.13 -12.25 -13.77
CA GLN A 57 12.27 -13.35 -14.72
C GLN A 57 11.79 -12.92 -16.11
N PRO A 58 12.41 -13.38 -17.21
CA PRO A 58 11.88 -13.13 -18.53
C PRO A 58 10.54 -13.84 -18.73
N ASP A 59 9.63 -13.19 -19.43
CA ASP A 59 8.37 -13.76 -19.92
C ASP A 59 8.57 -14.51 -21.24
N ALA A 60 7.63 -15.42 -21.55
CA ALA A 60 7.65 -16.20 -22.79
C ALA A 60 7.60 -15.30 -24.05
N ASP A 61 6.95 -14.14 -23.97
CA ASP A 61 6.83 -13.17 -25.07
C ASP A 61 7.94 -12.10 -25.06
N GLY A 62 8.99 -12.27 -24.24
CA GLY A 62 10.13 -11.36 -24.18
C GLY A 62 9.94 -10.15 -23.27
N GLY A 63 8.85 -10.11 -22.49
CA GLY A 63 8.66 -9.16 -21.40
C GLY A 63 9.41 -9.55 -20.11
N GLU A 64 9.14 -8.82 -19.04
CA GLU A 64 9.65 -9.13 -17.70
C GLU A 64 8.50 -9.42 -16.74
N ILE A 65 8.72 -10.42 -15.91
CA ILE A 65 7.88 -10.80 -14.79
C ILE A 65 8.61 -10.42 -13.51
N TRP A 66 7.90 -9.67 -12.68
CA TRP A 66 8.35 -9.19 -11.39
C TRP A 66 7.55 -9.90 -10.31
N GLU A 67 8.24 -10.66 -9.48
CA GLU A 67 7.63 -11.20 -8.27
C GLU A 67 7.86 -10.22 -7.13
N ARG A 68 6.78 -9.69 -6.55
CA ARG A 68 6.83 -8.65 -5.53
C ARG A 68 6.01 -9.03 -4.31
N VAL A 69 6.50 -8.66 -3.14
CA VAL A 69 5.76 -8.70 -1.89
C VAL A 69 5.56 -7.26 -1.45
N ALA A 70 4.33 -6.87 -1.17
CA ALA A 70 4.00 -5.53 -0.71
C ALA A 70 3.14 -5.58 0.55
N ILE A 71 3.41 -4.69 1.48
CA ILE A 71 2.52 -4.40 2.59
C ILE A 71 1.86 -3.08 2.28
N ARG A 72 0.53 -3.07 2.29
CA ARG A 72 -0.25 -1.88 1.93
C ARG A 72 -1.50 -1.77 2.78
N TYR A 73 -1.96 -0.54 2.92
CA TYR A 73 -3.24 -0.25 3.53
C TYR A 73 -4.36 -0.35 2.49
N ASN A 74 -5.39 -1.14 2.79
CA ASN A 74 -6.60 -1.26 2.01
C ASN A 74 -7.74 -0.53 2.71
N ARG A 75 -8.01 0.69 2.24
CA ARG A 75 -9.04 1.56 2.78
C ARG A 75 -10.46 1.00 2.68
N GLN A 76 -10.76 0.19 1.66
CA GLN A 76 -12.12 -0.31 1.44
C GLN A 76 -12.60 -1.28 2.52
N ILE A 77 -11.65 -1.95 3.17
CA ILE A 77 -11.92 -2.92 4.23
C ILE A 77 -11.27 -2.54 5.56
N GLU A 78 -10.45 -1.47 5.59
CA GLU A 78 -9.75 -0.97 6.77
C GLU A 78 -8.74 -1.98 7.35
N TRP A 79 -7.87 -2.50 6.46
CA TRP A 79 -6.80 -3.44 6.84
C TRP A 79 -5.45 -3.08 6.23
N ILE A 80 -4.39 -3.25 7.03
CA ILE A 80 -3.03 -3.40 6.54
C ILE A 80 -2.86 -4.87 6.14
N GLN A 81 -2.48 -5.10 4.89
CA GLN A 81 -2.39 -6.43 4.31
C GLN A 81 -1.03 -6.64 3.64
N LEU A 82 -0.52 -7.86 3.74
CA LEU A 82 0.59 -8.35 2.94
C LEU A 82 0.04 -8.97 1.64
N HIS A 83 0.61 -8.57 0.52
CA HIS A 83 0.26 -9.01 -0.82
C HIS A 83 1.48 -9.61 -1.50
N HIS A 84 1.41 -10.88 -1.86
CA HIS A 84 2.36 -11.48 -2.79
C HIS A 84 1.73 -11.49 -4.17
N TYR A 85 2.39 -10.89 -5.15
CA TYR A 85 1.87 -10.83 -6.52
C TYR A 85 2.97 -10.95 -7.56
N ARG A 86 2.53 -11.31 -8.76
CA ARG A 86 3.32 -11.28 -9.98
C ARG A 86 2.86 -10.10 -10.81
N GLU A 87 3.78 -9.30 -11.30
CA GLU A 87 3.51 -8.17 -12.18
C GLU A 87 4.26 -8.39 -13.49
N SER A 88 3.58 -8.16 -14.60
CA SER A 88 4.08 -8.28 -15.97
C SER A 88 3.47 -7.17 -16.82
N ASP A 89 3.90 -7.04 -18.07
CA ASP A 89 3.37 -6.03 -18.99
C ASP A 89 1.84 -6.16 -19.22
N ASP A 90 1.32 -7.40 -19.21
CA ASP A 90 -0.12 -7.70 -19.33
C ASP A 90 -0.92 -7.36 -18.05
N GLY A 91 -0.23 -7.06 -16.95
CA GLY A 91 -0.84 -6.64 -15.68
C GLY A 91 -0.38 -7.44 -14.47
N ARG A 92 -1.22 -7.43 -13.43
CA ARG A 92 -0.89 -7.96 -12.11
C ARG A 92 -1.76 -9.18 -11.75
N THR A 93 -1.10 -10.25 -11.31
CA THR A 93 -1.75 -11.45 -10.77
C THR A 93 -1.41 -11.60 -9.28
N THR A 94 -2.41 -11.48 -8.42
CA THR A 94 -2.27 -11.75 -6.98
C THR A 94 -2.07 -13.24 -6.74
N ARG A 95 -1.07 -13.60 -5.95
CA ARG A 95 -0.81 -14.98 -5.51
C ARG A 95 -1.35 -15.25 -4.11
N GLU A 96 -1.09 -14.34 -3.19
CA GLU A 96 -1.50 -14.46 -1.80
C GLU A 96 -1.84 -13.08 -1.23
N VAL A 97 -2.83 -13.05 -0.33
CA VAL A 97 -3.15 -11.91 0.51
C VAL A 97 -3.25 -12.41 1.94
N ARG A 98 -2.57 -11.73 2.86
CA ARG A 98 -2.61 -12.02 4.29
C ARG A 98 -2.94 -10.75 5.06
N ASP A 99 -3.97 -10.84 5.87
CA ASP A 99 -4.39 -9.79 6.78
C ASP A 99 -3.38 -9.66 7.93
N LEU A 100 -2.87 -8.47 8.18
CA LEU A 100 -1.91 -8.22 9.26
C LEU A 100 -2.58 -7.54 10.45
N GLU A 101 -3.24 -6.41 10.19
CA GLU A 101 -3.87 -5.58 11.20
C GLU A 101 -5.09 -4.87 10.62
N SER A 102 -6.17 -4.83 11.39
CA SER A 102 -7.28 -3.93 11.10
C SER A 102 -6.89 -2.53 11.54
N TYR A 103 -6.89 -1.59 10.59
CA TYR A 103 -6.46 -0.22 10.80
C TYR A 103 -7.56 0.72 10.33
N PRO A 104 -8.13 1.57 11.21
CA PRO A 104 -9.26 2.42 10.86
C PRO A 104 -8.90 3.44 9.78
N ASP A 105 -9.90 3.85 8.99
CA ASP A 105 -9.69 4.82 7.92
C ASP A 105 -9.10 6.15 8.42
N PRO A 106 -7.90 6.55 7.97
CA PRO A 106 -7.30 7.82 8.37
C PRO A 106 -8.16 9.04 8.02
N VAL A 107 -9.00 8.93 6.99
CA VAL A 107 -9.91 10.02 6.60
C VAL A 107 -11.09 10.10 7.56
N ALA A 108 -11.67 8.96 7.95
CA ALA A 108 -12.71 8.92 8.97
C ALA A 108 -12.22 9.50 10.31
N LEU A 109 -10.98 9.20 10.70
CA LEU A 109 -10.37 9.75 11.92
C LEU A 109 -10.12 11.26 11.88
N ALA A 110 -9.96 11.84 10.69
CA ALA A 110 -9.72 13.28 10.55
C ALA A 110 -10.97 14.13 10.79
N GLY A 111 -12.17 13.53 10.73
CA GLY A 111 -13.46 14.21 10.97
C GLY A 111 -13.89 14.27 12.44
N ASP A 112 -13.15 13.62 13.36
CA ASP A 112 -13.48 13.55 14.80
C ASP A 112 -12.77 14.63 15.66
N ASP A 113 -12.00 15.55 15.04
CA ASP A 113 -11.39 16.71 15.74
C ASP A 113 -12.35 17.92 15.67
N GLU A 114 -13.50 17.85 16.36
CA GLU A 114 -14.39 19.00 16.62
C GLU A 114 -14.86 19.08 18.09
#